data_AF-X1UTV9-F1
#
_entry.id   AF-X1UTV9-F1
#
_cell.length_a   1.000
_cell.length_b   1.000
_cell.length_c   1.000
_cell.angle_alpha   90.00
_cell.angle_beta   90.00
_cell.angle_gamma   90.00
#
_symmetry.space_group_name_H-M   'P 1'
#
loop_
_entity.id
_entity.type
_entity.pdbx_description
1 polymer ?
#
loop_
_entity_poly.entity_id
_entity_poly.type
_entity_poly.pdbx_seq_one_letter_code
_entity_poly.pdbx_strand_id
1 'polypeptide(L)'
;MSKIKDSPQYIKNLLLPSPKSPRGRRVWSIDLETTWLPFFMATNTMGDTAIPADALGSPIRLAYDKDGSVRFSKSGRPVSRVAKPISESVTLIRQNFVANLEQYAEQVATDRQEDYAKQIQMATIAG
;
A
#
# COMPACT_ATOMS: atom_id res chain seq x y z
N MET A 1 28.26 2.07 13.83
CA MET A 1 28.26 1.20 12.63
C MET A 1 26.82 0.84 12.29
N SER A 2 26.38 1.11 11.05
CA SER A 2 24.99 0.90 10.62
C SER A 2 24.59 -0.58 10.72
N LYS A 3 23.56 -0.88 11.52
CA LYS A 3 22.97 -2.23 11.69
C LYS A 3 22.26 -2.77 10.44
N ILE A 4 22.27 -2.01 9.33
CA ILE A 4 21.68 -2.44 8.06
C ILE A 4 22.25 -3.79 7.60
N LYS A 5 23.50 -4.13 7.92
CA LYS A 5 24.10 -5.41 7.53
C LYS A 5 23.38 -6.65 8.08
N ASP A 6 22.78 -6.56 9.27
CA ASP A 6 22.17 -7.71 9.95
C ASP A 6 20.66 -7.83 9.69
N SER A 7 20.05 -6.83 9.05
CA SER A 7 18.63 -6.89 8.68
C SER A 7 18.36 -7.93 7.58
N PRO A 8 17.19 -8.59 7.60
CA PRO A 8 16.73 -9.41 6.49
C PRO A 8 16.76 -8.65 5.15
N GLN A 9 17.03 -9.35 4.05
CA GLN A 9 17.23 -8.72 2.73
C GLN A 9 16.04 -7.89 2.26
N TYR A 10 14.80 -8.32 2.57
CA TYR A 10 13.61 -7.56 2.22
C TYR A 10 13.55 -6.20 2.94
N ILE A 11 13.99 -6.11 4.20
CA ILE A 11 14.10 -4.84 4.94
C ILE A 11 15.17 -3.94 4.31
N LYS A 12 16.33 -4.50 3.94
CA LYS A 12 17.39 -3.74 3.27
C LYS A 12 16.87 -3.09 1.98
N ASN A 13 16.09 -3.83 1.20
CA ASN A 13 15.54 -3.35 -0.07
C ASN A 13 14.49 -2.23 0.13
N LEU A 14 13.77 -2.19 1.27
CA LEU A 14 12.83 -1.10 1.59
C LEU A 14 13.54 0.22 1.94
N LEU A 15 14.81 0.16 2.36
CA LEU A 15 15.58 1.31 2.85
C LEU A 15 16.51 1.92 1.79
N LEU A 16 16.64 1.28 0.63
CA LEU A 16 17.48 1.76 -0.47
C LEU A 16 16.67 2.61 -1.48
N PRO A 17 17.26 3.67 -2.06
CA PRO A 17 16.61 4.43 -3.11
C PRO A 17 16.34 3.56 -4.34
N SER A 18 15.10 3.53 -4.81
CA SER A 18 14.73 2.88 -6.07
C SER A 18 14.75 3.89 -7.23
N PRO A 19 15.19 3.51 -8.45
CA PRO A 19 15.03 4.35 -9.63
C PRO A 19 13.55 4.70 -9.85
N LYS A 20 13.31 5.89 -10.42
CA LYS A 20 11.97 6.50 -10.63
C LYS A 20 10.94 5.48 -11.11
N SER A 21 9.87 5.33 -10.33
CA SER A 21 8.76 4.44 -10.65
C SER A 21 7.94 4.96 -11.85
N PRO A 22 7.29 4.05 -12.59
CA PRO A 22 6.31 4.38 -13.62
C PRO A 22 5.27 5.41 -13.15
N ARG A 23 4.83 6.28 -14.07
CA ARG A 23 3.90 7.40 -13.79
C ARG A 23 2.42 6.99 -13.95
N GLY A 24 2.06 5.78 -13.54
CA GLY A 24 0.69 5.26 -13.67
C GLY A 24 -0.27 5.81 -12.61
N ARG A 25 -1.53 5.36 -12.67
CA ARG A 25 -2.51 5.60 -11.60
C ARG A 25 -1.95 5.00 -10.31
N ARG A 26 -1.88 5.79 -9.24
CA ARG A 26 -1.48 5.31 -7.92
C ARG A 26 -2.68 4.95 -7.05
N VAL A 27 -2.56 3.85 -6.31
CA VAL A 27 -3.48 3.41 -5.27
C VAL A 27 -2.67 3.22 -4.02
N TRP A 28 -3.00 3.99 -2.97
CA TRP A 28 -2.17 4.07 -1.76
C TRP A 28 -0.69 4.38 -2.07
N SER A 29 -0.48 5.40 -2.93
CA SER A 29 0.84 5.86 -3.40
C SER A 29 1.70 4.83 -4.15
N ILE A 30 1.21 3.60 -4.32
CA ILE A 30 1.85 2.53 -5.08
C ILE A 30 1.23 2.47 -6.49
N ASP A 31 2.05 2.16 -7.48
CA ASP A 31 1.63 2.11 -8.88
C ASP A 31 0.66 0.95 -9.14
N LEU A 32 -0.46 1.25 -9.80
CA LEU A 32 -1.49 0.25 -10.10
C LEU A 32 -0.97 -0.78 -11.11
N GLU A 33 -0.42 -0.33 -12.22
CA GLU A 33 -0.17 -1.18 -13.38
C GLU A 33 1.05 -2.09 -13.22
N THR A 34 2.11 -1.57 -12.61
CA THR A 34 3.39 -2.26 -12.52
C THR A 34 3.64 -2.94 -11.17
N THR A 35 2.83 -2.63 -10.16
CA THR A 35 2.95 -3.26 -8.83
C THR A 35 1.67 -3.99 -8.43
N TRP A 36 0.54 -3.29 -8.32
CA TRP A 36 -0.69 -3.91 -7.82
C TRP A 36 -1.23 -5.00 -8.75
N LEU A 37 -1.31 -4.75 -10.07
CA LEU A 37 -1.86 -5.73 -11.00
C LEU A 37 -1.02 -7.01 -11.07
N PRO A 38 0.32 -6.97 -11.22
CA PRO A 38 1.13 -8.20 -11.18
C PRO A 38 0.99 -8.94 -9.85
N PHE A 39 0.95 -8.23 -8.72
CA PHE A 39 0.74 -8.83 -7.40
C PHE A 39 -0.61 -9.55 -7.30
N PHE A 40 -1.70 -8.89 -7.75
CA PHE A 40 -3.03 -9.48 -7.74
C PHE A 40 -3.20 -10.61 -8.76
N MET A 41 -2.52 -10.54 -9.91
CA MET A 41 -2.46 -11.66 -10.85
C MET A 41 -1.76 -12.87 -10.24
N ALA A 42 -0.64 -12.66 -9.55
CA ALA A 42 0.10 -13.72 -8.89
C ALA A 42 -0.73 -14.38 -7.78
N THR A 43 -1.31 -13.59 -6.88
CA THR A 43 -2.14 -14.09 -5.78
C THR A 43 -3.42 -14.78 -6.25
N ASN A 44 -4.07 -14.28 -7.31
CA ASN A 44 -5.17 -15.00 -7.95
C ASN A 44 -4.72 -16.33 -8.58
N THR A 45 -3.54 -16.37 -9.21
CA THR A 45 -3.01 -17.59 -9.84
C THR A 45 -2.70 -18.66 -8.80
N MET A 46 -2.22 -18.25 -7.62
CA MET A 46 -1.98 -19.15 -6.48
C MET A 46 -3.26 -19.58 -5.76
N GLY A 47 -4.40 -18.93 -6.03
CA GLY A 47 -5.66 -19.16 -5.34
C GLY A 47 -5.79 -18.45 -3.98
N ASP A 48 -4.85 -17.56 -3.64
CA ASP A 48 -4.85 -16.78 -2.40
C ASP A 48 -5.90 -15.65 -2.43
N THR A 49 -6.23 -15.19 -3.63
CA THR A 49 -7.28 -14.19 -3.87
C THR A 49 -8.22 -14.64 -4.99
N ALA A 50 -9.41 -14.05 -5.03
CA ALA A 50 -10.43 -14.32 -6.02
C ALA A 50 -10.93 -13.03 -6.69
N ILE A 51 -10.00 -12.15 -7.07
CA ILE A 51 -10.36 -10.89 -7.75
C ILE A 51 -10.94 -11.21 -9.13
N PRO A 52 -12.13 -10.72 -9.50
CA PRO A 52 -12.73 -11.03 -10.79
C PRO A 52 -11.84 -10.67 -11.98
N ALA A 53 -11.83 -11.51 -13.02
CA ALA A 53 -10.99 -11.31 -14.21
C ALA A 53 -11.30 -9.99 -14.95
N ASP A 54 -12.57 -9.56 -14.96
CA ASP A 54 -12.97 -8.26 -15.52
C ASP A 54 -12.39 -7.09 -14.72
N ALA A 55 -12.20 -7.24 -13.40
CA ALA A 55 -11.57 -6.22 -12.57
C ALA A 55 -10.07 -6.13 -12.84
N LEU A 56 -9.39 -7.27 -13.05
CA LEU A 56 -7.97 -7.31 -13.41
C LEU A 56 -7.72 -6.81 -14.84
N GLY A 57 -8.58 -7.18 -15.80
CA GLY A 57 -8.48 -6.77 -17.20
C GLY A 57 -8.96 -5.33 -17.47
N SER A 58 -9.86 -4.81 -16.64
CA SER A 58 -10.34 -3.41 -16.69
C SER A 58 -10.27 -2.77 -15.29
N PRO A 59 -9.05 -2.41 -14.84
CA PRO A 59 -8.80 -1.97 -13.47
C PRO A 59 -9.17 -0.52 -13.22
N ILE A 60 -9.34 0.29 -14.28
CA ILE A 60 -9.83 1.66 -14.22
C ILE A 60 -11.17 1.71 -14.94
N ARG A 61 -12.22 2.12 -14.23
CA ARG A 61 -13.61 2.15 -14.70
C ARG A 61 -14.23 3.52 -14.51
N LEU A 62 -15.33 3.79 -15.21
CA LEU A 62 -16.15 4.95 -14.91
C LEU A 62 -16.74 4.83 -13.49
N ALA A 63 -16.79 5.95 -12.79
CA ALA A 63 -17.54 6.07 -11.55
C ALA A 63 -19.02 6.27 -11.90
N TYR A 64 -19.88 5.62 -11.14
CA TYR A 64 -21.33 5.73 -11.27
C TYR A 64 -21.94 6.22 -9.96
N ASP A 65 -23.03 6.97 -10.06
CA ASP A 65 -23.87 7.34 -8.93
C ASP A 65 -24.85 6.22 -8.58
N LYS A 66 -25.60 6.39 -7.48
CA LYS A 66 -26.50 5.35 -6.96
C LYS A 66 -27.64 5.01 -7.91
N ASP A 67 -27.99 5.94 -8.79
CA ASP A 67 -28.99 5.80 -9.84
C ASP A 67 -28.45 5.14 -11.12
N GLY A 68 -27.16 4.78 -11.15
CA GLY A 68 -26.52 4.15 -12.30
C GLY A 68 -26.06 5.12 -13.39
N SER A 69 -26.19 6.43 -13.18
CA SER A 69 -25.66 7.43 -14.11
C SER A 69 -24.13 7.56 -13.99
N VAL A 70 -23.44 7.89 -15.09
CA VAL A 70 -21.99 8.15 -15.06
C VAL A 70 -21.74 9.42 -14.27
N ARG A 71 -20.84 9.36 -13.29
CA ARG A 71 -20.46 10.52 -12.49
C ARG A 71 -19.54 11.45 -13.30
N PHE A 72 -19.87 12.74 -13.30
CA PHE A 72 -19.06 13.79 -13.91
C PHE A 72 -18.38 14.68 -12.84
N SER A 73 -17.20 15.20 -13.16
CA SER A 73 -16.52 16.21 -12.35
C SER A 73 -17.24 17.57 -12.45
N LYS A 74 -16.88 18.52 -11.59
CA LYS A 74 -17.34 19.92 -11.69
C LYS A 74 -17.01 20.58 -13.04
N SER A 75 -16.00 20.07 -13.75
CA SER A 75 -15.59 20.51 -15.09
C SER A 75 -16.26 19.75 -16.23
N GLY A 76 -17.26 18.89 -15.94
CA GLY A 76 -18.01 18.14 -16.94
C GLY A 76 -17.27 16.95 -17.55
N ARG A 77 -16.17 16.48 -16.94
CA ARG A 77 -15.42 15.29 -17.42
C ARG A 77 -15.88 14.03 -16.67
N PRO A 78 -16.07 12.89 -17.35
CA PRO A 78 -16.36 11.63 -16.66
C PRO A 78 -15.29 11.29 -15.63
N VAL A 79 -15.71 10.88 -14.43
CA VAL A 79 -14.79 10.49 -13.36
C VAL A 79 -14.42 9.03 -13.54
N SER A 80 -13.12 8.74 -13.59
CA SER A 80 -12.60 7.36 -13.55
C SER A 80 -12.12 6.99 -12.14
N ARG A 81 -12.35 5.73 -11.76
CA ARG A 81 -11.97 5.16 -10.47
C ARG A 81 -11.43 3.75 -10.65
N VAL A 82 -10.68 3.28 -9.66
CA VAL A 82 -10.19 1.90 -9.64
C VAL A 82 -11.37 0.95 -9.44
N ALA A 83 -11.31 -0.22 -10.07
CA ALA A 83 -12.31 -1.27 -9.92
C ALA A 83 -12.49 -1.60 -8.42
N LYS A 84 -13.75 -1.74 -8.00
CA LYS A 84 -14.10 -1.91 -6.58
C LYS A 84 -13.38 -3.11 -5.93
N PRO A 85 -13.33 -4.31 -6.55
CA PRO A 85 -12.62 -5.45 -5.96
C PRO A 85 -11.12 -5.20 -5.70
N ILE A 86 -10.45 -4.46 -6.60
CA ILE A 86 -9.04 -4.09 -6.43
C ILE A 86 -8.91 -3.09 -5.27
N SER A 87 -9.78 -2.09 -5.22
CA SER A 87 -9.74 -1.04 -4.18
C SER A 87 -9.99 -1.61 -2.77
N GLU A 88 -10.90 -2.58 -2.65
CA GLU A 88 -11.17 -3.30 -1.41
C GLU A 88 -9.97 -4.16 -1.00
N SER A 89 -9.38 -4.91 -1.93
CA SER A 89 -8.18 -5.72 -1.68
C SER A 89 -7.00 -4.87 -1.20
N VAL A 90 -6.74 -3.73 -1.86
CA VAL A 90 -5.70 -2.78 -1.41
C VAL A 90 -6.00 -2.21 -0.03
N THR A 91 -7.28 -1.92 0.28
CA THR A 91 -7.68 -1.42 1.60
C THR A 91 -7.39 -2.43 2.70
N LEU A 92 -7.72 -3.71 2.48
CA LEU A 92 -7.42 -4.80 3.40
C LEU A 92 -5.92 -4.96 3.62
N ILE A 93 -5.13 -5.00 2.53
CA ILE A 93 -3.67 -5.10 2.62
C ILE A 93 -3.08 -3.94 3.41
N ARG A 94 -3.55 -2.72 3.17
CA ARG A 94 -3.10 -1.53 3.92
C ARG A 94 -3.43 -1.66 5.41
N GLN A 95 -4.62 -2.11 5.76
CA GLN A 95 -5.01 -2.31 7.17
C GLN A 95 -4.09 -3.32 7.85
N ASN A 96 -3.85 -4.48 7.21
CA ASN A 96 -2.96 -5.49 7.75
C ASN A 96 -1.50 -5.01 7.84
N PHE A 97 -1.03 -4.24 6.85
CA PHE A 97 0.29 -3.65 6.88
C PHE A 97 0.45 -2.68 8.06
N VAL A 98 -0.51 -1.78 8.28
CA VAL A 98 -0.50 -0.85 9.43
C VAL A 98 -0.53 -1.61 10.75
N ALA A 99 -1.41 -2.60 10.89
CA ALA A 99 -1.48 -3.42 12.11
C ALA A 99 -0.15 -4.10 12.42
N ASN A 100 0.55 -4.64 11.41
CA ASN A 100 1.87 -5.23 11.59
C ASN A 100 2.94 -4.21 12.01
N LEU A 101 2.86 -2.96 11.52
CA LEU A 101 3.77 -1.88 11.96
C LEU A 101 3.52 -1.49 13.42
N GLU A 102 2.25 -1.35 13.80
CA GLU A 102 1.83 -1.04 15.17
C GLU A 102 2.27 -2.14 16.14
N GLN A 103 1.99 -3.40 15.79
CA GLN A 103 2.40 -4.56 16.59
C GLN A 103 3.92 -4.61 16.78
N TYR A 104 4.71 -4.36 15.73
CA TYR A 104 6.16 -4.33 15.85
C TYR A 104 6.63 -3.19 16.77
N ALA A 105 6.06 -1.99 16.64
CA ALA A 105 6.39 -0.86 17.49
C ALA A 105 6.06 -1.13 18.96
N GLU A 106 4.88 -1.68 19.24
CA GLU A 106 4.45 -2.08 20.58
C GLU A 106 5.36 -3.15 21.20
N GLN A 107 5.73 -4.16 20.41
CA GLN A 107 6.65 -5.20 20.84
C GLN A 107 8.00 -4.63 21.26
N VAL A 108 8.59 -3.75 20.44
CA VAL A 108 9.87 -3.12 20.78
C VAL A 108 9.73 -2.20 22.00
N ALA A 109 8.64 -1.44 22.10
CA ALA A 109 8.38 -0.57 23.25
C ALA A 109 8.24 -1.35 24.56
N THR A 110 7.74 -2.59 24.48
CA THR A 110 7.59 -3.49 25.62
C THR A 110 8.90 -4.20 25.96
N ASP A 111 9.51 -4.89 24.99
CA ASP A 111 10.69 -5.74 25.20
C ASP A 111 11.97 -4.93 25.44
N ARG A 112 12.02 -3.68 24.95
CA ARG A 112 13.19 -2.79 25.02
C ARG A 112 12.83 -1.40 25.53
N GLN A 113 12.01 -1.35 26.58
CA GLN A 113 11.42 -0.12 27.12
C GLN A 113 12.44 1.02 27.33
N GLU A 114 13.58 0.76 27.98
CA GLU A 114 14.59 1.80 28.25
C GLU A 114 15.23 2.35 26.97
N ASP A 115 15.56 1.48 26.02
CA ASP A 115 16.17 1.90 24.74
C ASP A 115 15.16 2.70 23.91
N TYR A 116 13.90 2.27 23.92
CA TYR A 116 12.81 2.95 23.24
C TYR A 116 12.56 4.34 23.84
N ALA A 117 12.55 4.47 25.17
CA ALA A 117 12.43 5.75 25.86
C ALA A 117 13.59 6.69 25.55
N LYS A 118 14.84 6.18 25.49
CA LYS A 118 16.01 6.97 25.07
C LYS A 118 15.85 7.52 23.66
N GLN A 119 15.35 6.71 22.72
CA GLN A 119 15.08 7.17 21.35
C GLN A 119 14.04 8.29 21.30
N ILE A 120 12.95 8.17 22.08
CA ILE A 120 11.95 9.23 22.21
C ILE A 120 12.58 10.53 22.74
N GLN A 121 13.35 10.45 23.84
CA GLN A 121 13.99 11.63 24.43
C GLN A 121 14.95 12.32 23.44
N MET A 122 15.79 11.55 22.75
CA MET A 122 16.70 12.10 21.73
C MET A 122 15.93 12.78 20.61
N ALA A 123 14.82 12.18 20.14
CA ALA A 123 13.99 12.77 19.10
C ALA A 123 13.29 14.07 19.57
N THR A 124 12.78 14.11 20.81
CA THR A 124 12.16 15.30 21.40
C THR A 124 13.14 16.45 21.55
N ILE A 125 14.41 16.18 21.86
CA ILE A 125 15.45 17.22 21.94
C ILE A 125 15.81 17.77 20.55
N ALA A 126 15.74 16.94 19.51
CA ALA A 126 16.16 17.30 18.16
C ALA A 126 15.10 18.02 17.31
N GLY A 127 13.82 17.87 17.66
CA GLY A 127 12.67 18.49 16.96
C GLY A 127 12.27 19.82 17.60
#